data_AF-A0A931Y699-F1
#
_entry.id   AF-A0A931Y699-F1
#
_cell.length_a   1.000
_cell.length_b   1.000
_cell.length_c   1.000
_cell.angle_alpha   90.00
_cell.angle_beta   90.00
_cell.angle_gamma   90.00
#
_symmetry.space_group_name_H-M   'P 1'
#
loop_
_entity.id
_entity.type
_entity.pdbx_description
1 polymer ?
#
loop_
_entity_poly.entity_id
_entity_poly.type
_entity_poly.pdbx_seq_one_letter_code
_entity_poly.pdbx_strand_id
1 'polypeptide(L)' 'MNLNNLDAAKRRIPNTSVLINVVSKRVKQLVVGDRPLVKVTDPNEDIEDIVLREIAEGKLVAEIDFSQTRNLPKV' A
#
# COMPACT_ATOMS: atom_id res chain seq x y z
N MET A 1 -0.84 7.13 -12.72
CA MET A 1 0.31 6.73 -11.89
C MET A 1 1.46 7.72 -12.07
N ASN A 2 1.82 8.40 -10.98
CA ASN A 2 2.80 9.47 -10.92
C ASN A 2 4.14 8.96 -10.36
N LEU A 3 5.22 9.12 -11.13
CA LEU A 3 6.54 8.61 -10.76
C LEU A 3 7.12 9.28 -9.51
N ASN A 4 6.75 10.53 -9.23
CA ASN A 4 7.22 11.23 -8.02
C ASN A 4 6.69 10.59 -6.74
N ASN A 5 5.44 10.10 -6.78
CA ASN A 5 4.82 9.41 -5.64
C ASN A 5 5.49 8.04 -5.40
N LEU A 6 5.91 7.37 -6.47
CA LEU A 6 6.62 6.10 -6.39
C LEU A 6 7.99 6.27 -5.70
N ASP A 7 8.75 7.30 -6.07
CA ASP A 7 10.04 7.57 -5.44
C ASP A 7 9.90 7.97 -3.97
N ALA A 8 8.86 8.75 -3.64
CA ALA A 8 8.55 9.09 -2.25
C ALA A 8 8.15 7.85 -1.43
N ALA A 9 7.34 6.95 -1.99
CA ALA A 9 6.95 5.70 -1.33
C ALA A 9 8.14 4.75 -1.15
N LYS A 10 9.05 4.66 -2.13
CA LYS A 10 10.29 3.86 -2.02
C LYS A 10 11.21 4.32 -0.90
N ARG A 11 11.24 5.62 -0.58
CA ARG A 11 12.00 6.12 0.58
C ARG A 11 11.44 5.62 1.91
N ARG A 12 10.15 5.26 1.97
CA ARG A 12 9.49 4.71 3.15
C ARG A 12 9.57 3.18 3.19
N ILE A 13 9.34 2.53 2.05
CA ILE A 13 9.43 1.08 1.89
C ILE A 13 10.49 0.80 0.81
N PRO A 14 11.78 0.64 1.20
CA PRO A 14 12.87 0.46 0.24
C PRO A 14 12.86 -0.90 -0.45
N ASN A 15 12.24 -1.92 0.16
CA ASN A 15 12.10 -3.22 -0.45
C ASN A 15 10.96 -3.20 -1.49
N THR A 16 11.31 -3.30 -2.77
CA THR A 16 10.37 -3.27 -3.89
C THR A 16 9.29 -4.36 -3.80
N SER A 17 9.65 -5.58 -3.40
CA SER A 17 8.69 -6.68 -3.29
C SER A 17 7.66 -6.42 -2.20
N VAL A 18 8.10 -5.89 -1.05
CA VAL A 18 7.19 -5.47 0.03
C VAL A 18 6.30 -4.32 -0.44
N LEU A 19 6.85 -3.32 -1.11
CA LEU A 19 6.09 -2.18 -1.63
C LEU A 19 4.98 -2.65 -2.59
N ILE A 20 5.31 -3.52 -3.56
CA ILE A 20 4.32 -4.08 -4.50
C ILE A 20 3.19 -4.79 -3.76
N ASN A 21 3.53 -5.60 -2.75
CA ASN A 21 2.53 -6.34 -1.97
C ASN A 21 1.62 -5.40 -1.17
N VAL A 22 2.19 -4.37 -0.54
CA VAL A 22 1.43 -3.36 0.23
C VAL A 22 0.48 -2.59 -0.70
N VAL A 23 1.00 -2.10 -1.83
CA VAL A 23 0.18 -1.39 -2.83
C VAL A 23 -0.95 -2.28 -3.32
N SER A 24 -0.65 -3.51 -3.74
CA SER A 24 -1.66 -4.45 -4.24
C SER A 24 -2.75 -4.76 -3.22
N LYS A 25 -2.37 -4.96 -1.95
CA LYS A 25 -3.33 -5.23 -0.88
C LYS A 25 -4.19 -4.01 -0.60
N ARG A 26 -3.60 -2.81 -0.56
CA ARG A 26 -4.31 -1.58 -0.26
C ARG A 26 -5.25 -1.15 -1.39
N VAL A 27 -4.83 -1.28 -2.64
CA VAL A 27 -5.69 -1.03 -3.82
C VAL A 27 -6.95 -1.89 -3.73
N LYS A 28 -6.83 -3.19 -3.40
CA LYS A 28 -8.00 -4.07 -3.21
C LYS A 28 -8.94 -3.57 -2.10
N GLN A 29 -8.41 -3.04 -0.99
CA GLN A 29 -9.24 -2.48 0.08
C GLN A 29 -10.03 -1.27 -0.41
N LEU A 30 -9.38 -0.34 -1.12
CA LEU A 30 -10.04 0.85 -1.66
C LEU A 30 -11.10 0.49 -2.73
N VAL A 31 -10.83 -0.51 -3.58
CA VAL A 31 -11.81 -1.02 -4.56
C VAL A 31 -13.05 -1.61 -3.88
N VAL A 32 -12.90 -2.23 -2.71
CA VAL A 32 -14.03 -2.76 -1.89
C VAL A 32 -14.79 -1.65 -1.16
N GLY A 33 -14.35 -0.39 -1.27
CA GLY A 33 -15.00 0.78 -0.69
C GLY A 33 -14.41 1.25 0.64
N ASP A 34 -13.22 0.76 0.99
CA ASP A 34 -12.51 1.25 2.16
C ASP A 34 -12.11 2.72 1.98
N ARG A 35 -12.05 3.48 3.08
CA ARG A 35 -11.81 4.93 3.00
C ARG A 35 -10.33 5.24 2.79
N PRO A 36 -9.97 6.16 1.88
CA PRO A 36 -8.61 6.69 1.77
C PRO A 36 -8.15 7.36 3.08
N LEU A 37 -6.89 7.16 3.45
CA LEU A 37 -6.22 7.77 4.62
C LEU A 37 -5.65 9.17 4.28
N VAL A 38 -5.50 9.46 2.99
CA VAL A 38 -5.10 10.78 2.48
C VAL A 38 -6.28 11.44 1.80
N LYS A 39 -6.26 12.77 1.75
CA LYS A 39 -7.25 13.53 1.00
C LYS A 39 -7.10 13.20 -0.49
N VAL A 40 -8.20 12.86 -1.13
CA VAL A 40 -8.28 12.69 -2.59
C VAL A 40 -8.26 14.09 -3.21
N THR A 41 -7.36 14.29 -4.17
CA THR A 41 -7.13 15.63 -4.76
C THR A 41 -8.07 15.88 -5.93
N ASP A 42 -8.35 14.84 -6.73
CA ASP A 42 -9.23 14.87 -7.89
C ASP A 42 -10.14 13.63 -7.88
N PRO A 43 -11.43 13.73 -8.25
CA PRO A 43 -12.31 12.56 -8.38
C PRO A 43 -11.81 11.45 -9.32
N ASN A 44 -10.96 11.80 -10.29
CA ASN A 44 -10.36 10.87 -11.26
C ASN A 44 -8.92 10.47 -10.88
N GLU A 45 -8.49 10.74 -9.65
CA GLU A 45 -7.17 10.33 -9.18
C GLU A 45 -7.08 8.79 -9.16
N ASP A 46 -6.02 8.27 -9.78
CA ASP A 46 -5.74 6.83 -9.80
C ASP A 46 -5.59 6.30 -8.36
N ILE A 47 -6.18 5.13 -8.10
CA ILE A 47 -6.13 4.49 -6.78
C ILE A 47 -4.67 4.23 -6.37
N GLU A 48 -3.82 3.86 -7.33
CA GLU A 48 -2.39 3.66 -7.12
C GLU A 48 -1.71 4.93 -6.59
N ASP A 49 -2.08 6.09 -7.12
CA ASP A 49 -1.49 7.37 -6.70
C ASP A 49 -1.94 7.76 -5.29
N ILE A 50 -3.20 7.50 -4.94
CA ILE A 50 -3.71 7.65 -3.57
C ILE A 50 -2.90 6.77 -2.60
N VAL A 51 -2.74 5.48 -2.92
CA VAL A 51 -2.01 4.51 -2.07
C VAL A 51 -0.54 4.89 -1.92
N LEU A 52 0.12 5.30 -2.99
CA LEU A 52 1.52 5.74 -2.91
C LEU A 52 1.68 6.97 -2.01
N ARG A 53 0.71 7.89 -2.01
CA ARG A 53 0.69 9.03 -1.07
C ARG A 53 0.44 8.60 0.37
N GLU A 54 -0.46 7.65 0.61
CA GLU A 54 -0.66 7.07 1.95
C GLU A 54 0.64 6.50 2.53
N ILE A 55 1.42 5.81 1.69
CA ILE A 55 2.74 5.27 2.06
C ILE A 55 3.75 6.40 2.28
N ALA A 56 3.85 7.36 1.35
CA ALA A 56 4.81 8.47 1.44
C ALA A 56 4.60 9.33 2.70
N GLU A 57 3.34 9.62 3.05
CA GLU A 57 2.93 10.32 4.27
C GLU A 57 3.13 9.48 5.54
N GLY A 58 3.39 8.18 5.41
CA GLY A 58 3.60 7.26 6.54
C GLY A 58 2.31 6.85 7.26
N LYS A 59 1.14 7.03 6.61
CA LYS A 59 -0.16 6.59 7.14
C LYS A 59 -0.41 5.10 6.91
N LEU A 60 0.29 4.51 5.94
CA LEU A 60 0.27 3.09 5.65
C LEU A 60 1.66 2.50 5.91
N VAL A 61 1.73 1.46 6.75
CA VAL A 61 2.97 0.78 7.14
C VAL A 61 2.89 -0.70 6.78
N ALA A 62 4.03 -1.28 6.38
CA ALA A 62 4.16 -2.70 6.14
C ALA A 62 4.62 -3.41 7.42
N GLU A 63 3.80 -4.34 7.91
CA GLU A 63 4.16 -5.20 9.04
C GLU A 63 4.17 -6.66 8.58
N ILE A 64 5.16 -7.42 9.06
CA ILE A 64 5.28 -8.85 8.80
C ILE A 64 4.93 -9.56 10.11
N ASP A 65 3.78 -10.23 10.10
CA ASP A 65 3.36 -11.08 11.21
C ASP A 65 3.94 -12.49 11.05
N PHE A 66 4.98 -12.80 11.82
CA PHE A 66 5.61 -14.12 11.83
C PHE A 66 4.82 -15.18 12.62
N SER A 67 3.80 -14.78 13.39
CA SER A 67 3.02 -15.69 14.23
C SER A 67 2.03 -16.57 13.44
N GLN A 68 1.72 -16.21 12.19
CA GLN A 68 0.77 -16.91 11.33
C GLN A 68 1.34 -18.17 10.64
N THR A 69 2.61 -18.53 10.86
CA THR A 69 3.23 -19.76 10.31
C THR A 69 2.53 -21.05 10.76
N ARG A 70 1.64 -21.01 11.76
CA ARG A 70 0.95 -22.19 12.31
C ARG A 70 -0.21 -22.72 11.47
N ASN A 71 -0.65 -22.01 10.43
CA ASN A 71 -1.76 -22.42 9.55
C ASN A 71 -1.30 -23.05 8.22
N LEU A 72 -0.01 -23.34 8.07
CA LEU A 72 0.44 -24.18 6.96
C LEU A 72 -0.13 -25.60 7.19
N PRO A 73 -0.81 -26.20 6.19
CA PRO A 73 -1.25 -27.58 6.30
C PRO A 73 -0.03 -28.44 6.59
N LYS A 74 -0.07 -29.18 7.70
CA LYS A 74 0.96 -30.17 8.00
C LYS A 74 0.87 -31.25 6.92
N VAL A 75 1.90 -31.31 6.08
CA VAL A 75 2.10 -32.36 5.07
C VAL A 75 2.52 -33.65 5.75
#